data_AF-A0A6A4JD80-F1
#
_entry.id   AF-A0A6A4JD80-F1
#
_cell.length_a   1.000
_cell.length_b   1.000
_cell.length_c   1.000
_cell.angle_alpha   90.00
_cell.angle_beta   90.00
_cell.angle_gamma   90.00
#
_symmetry.space_group_name_H-M   'P 1'
#
loop_
_entity.id
_entity.type
_entity.pdbx_description
1 polymer ?
#
loop_
_entity_poly.entity_id
_entity_poly.type
_entity_poly.pdbx_seq_one_letter_code
_entity_poly.pdbx_strand_id
1 'polypeptide(L)'
;MDGRSRARLLQRYYSNAPGRGTQYDGRVSDVTAREVPLTFEQGRIKILQEERLHIQKKTFTKWMNSFLQKARMEVEDLFTDLADGKKLLKLLEIISGEKLGKPNNGKMRVHKVENVNKSLAFLHTKRGLFFSGAWTPNKAFDFFID
;
A
#
# COMPACT_ATOMS: atom_id res chain seq x y z
N MET A 1 -7.85 -23.02 -13.23
CA MET A 1 -8.06 -24.32 -12.54
C MET A 1 -9.36 -24.89 -13.04
N ASP A 2 -9.30 -26.07 -13.64
CA ASP A 2 -10.47 -26.78 -14.17
C ASP A 2 -11.33 -27.35 -13.03
N GLY A 3 -12.64 -27.50 -13.28
CA GLY A 3 -13.61 -27.94 -12.26
C GLY A 3 -13.27 -29.29 -11.61
N ARG A 4 -12.53 -30.17 -12.30
CA ARG A 4 -12.11 -31.47 -11.75
C ARG A 4 -10.97 -31.33 -10.74
N SER A 5 -10.09 -30.36 -10.92
CA SER A 5 -9.06 -30.03 -9.94
C SER A 5 -9.65 -29.41 -8.67
N ARG A 6 -10.75 -28.65 -8.80
CA ARG A 6 -11.50 -28.07 -7.67
C ARG A 6 -12.21 -29.13 -6.82
N ALA A 7 -12.83 -30.12 -7.48
CA ALA A 7 -13.49 -31.24 -6.79
C ALA A 7 -12.52 -32.10 -5.96
N ARG A 8 -11.32 -32.36 -6.51
CA ARG A 8 -10.29 -33.15 -5.80
C ARG A 8 -9.74 -32.44 -4.56
N LEU A 9 -9.62 -31.12 -4.59
CA LEU A 9 -9.17 -30.33 -3.44
C LEU A 9 -10.22 -30.30 -2.32
N LEU A 10 -11.50 -30.17 -2.66
CA LEU A 10 -12.59 -30.22 -1.68
C LEU A 10 -12.68 -31.59 -1.01
N GLN A 11 -12.60 -32.66 -1.80
CA GLN A 11 -12.60 -34.02 -1.26
C GLN A 11 -11.45 -34.23 -0.27
N ARG A 12 -10.25 -33.73 -0.58
CA ARG A 12 -9.06 -33.85 0.26
C ARG A 12 -9.15 -33.03 1.55
N TYR A 13 -9.86 -31.90 1.53
CA TYR A 13 -10.10 -31.08 2.72
C TYR A 13 -11.07 -31.77 3.68
N TYR A 14 -12.22 -32.27 3.19
CA TYR A 14 -13.19 -32.96 4.04
C TYR A 14 -12.63 -34.25 4.66
N SER A 15 -11.79 -34.99 3.92
CA SER A 15 -11.16 -36.21 4.44
C SER A 15 -10.06 -35.94 5.49
N ASN A 16 -9.55 -34.72 5.60
CA ASN A 16 -8.45 -34.36 6.49
C ASN A 16 -8.84 -33.28 7.51
N ALA A 17 -10.15 -33.04 7.68
CA ALA A 17 -10.69 -32.14 8.70
C ALA A 17 -10.35 -32.70 10.09
N PRO A 18 -9.84 -31.87 11.02
CA PRO A 18 -9.42 -32.35 12.33
C PRO A 18 -10.63 -32.83 13.13
N GLY A 19 -10.66 -34.13 13.38
CA GLY A 19 -11.12 -34.74 14.64
C GLY A 19 -12.54 -34.46 15.11
N ARG A 20 -13.42 -35.44 14.85
CA ARG A 20 -14.27 -36.12 15.85
C ARG A 20 -14.05 -35.62 17.30
N GLY A 21 -15.09 -35.02 17.91
CA GLY A 21 -15.24 -34.95 19.36
C GLY A 21 -15.17 -33.57 20.02
N THR A 22 -15.97 -32.59 19.60
CA THR A 22 -16.36 -31.47 20.47
C THR A 22 -17.87 -31.26 20.37
N GLN A 23 -18.52 -31.32 21.53
CA GLN A 23 -19.94 -31.08 21.70
C GLN A 23 -20.19 -29.59 21.46
N TYR A 24 -20.61 -29.24 20.24
CA TYR A 24 -20.95 -27.86 19.90
C TYR A 24 -22.40 -27.56 20.33
N ASP A 25 -22.52 -26.68 21.31
CA ASP A 25 -23.78 -26.13 21.80
C ASP A 25 -24.49 -25.34 20.70
N GLY A 26 -25.46 -26.00 20.06
CA GLY A 26 -26.85 -25.53 19.98
C GLY A 26 -27.23 -24.27 19.21
N ARG A 27 -26.33 -23.38 18.77
CA ARG A 27 -26.69 -22.19 17.97
C ARG A 27 -25.60 -21.77 16.97
N VAL A 28 -25.42 -22.54 15.91
CA VAL A 28 -24.82 -22.04 14.66
C VAL A 28 -25.84 -22.26 13.56
N SER A 29 -26.47 -21.17 13.14
CA SER A 29 -27.40 -21.09 12.03
C SER A 29 -26.73 -21.61 10.75
N ASP A 30 -27.13 -22.82 10.35
CA ASP A 30 -27.36 -23.30 8.98
C ASP A 30 -26.62 -22.54 7.86
N VAL A 31 -25.28 -22.63 7.86
CA VAL A 31 -24.47 -22.15 6.72
C VAL A 31 -24.59 -23.21 5.64
N THR A 32 -25.59 -23.05 4.76
CA THR A 32 -25.89 -24.02 3.70
C THR A 32 -24.66 -24.23 2.81
N ALA A 33 -24.51 -25.42 2.21
CA ALA A 33 -23.41 -25.76 1.30
C ALA A 33 -23.25 -24.81 0.08
N ARG A 34 -24.22 -23.90 -0.13
CA ARG A 34 -24.20 -22.80 -1.11
C ARG A 34 -23.41 -21.58 -0.65
N GLU A 35 -23.19 -21.38 0.65
CA GLU A 35 -22.53 -20.21 1.24
C GLU A 35 -21.02 -20.42 1.47
N VAL A 36 -20.57 -21.67 1.59
CA VAL A 36 -19.14 -22.03 1.74
C VAL A 36 -18.29 -21.61 0.51
N PRO A 37 -18.76 -21.74 -0.74
CA PRO A 37 -18.03 -21.23 -1.91
C PRO A 37 -17.98 -19.70 -1.96
N LEU A 38 -19.02 -19.01 -1.48
CA LEU A 38 -19.11 -17.55 -1.50
C LEU A 38 -18.20 -16.90 -0.45
N THR A 39 -18.11 -17.47 0.74
CA THR A 39 -17.15 -17.03 1.79
C THR A 39 -15.70 -17.27 1.37
N PHE A 40 -15.41 -18.36 0.64
CA PHE A 40 -14.10 -18.61 0.05
C PHE A 40 -13.75 -17.61 -1.07
N GLU A 41 -14.69 -17.30 -1.97
CA GLU A 41 -14.46 -16.32 -3.03
C GLU A 41 -14.36 -14.89 -2.50
N GLN A 42 -15.14 -14.53 -1.47
CA GLN A 42 -15.04 -13.24 -0.77
C GLN A 42 -13.71 -13.08 -0.01
N GLY A 43 -13.20 -14.14 0.63
CA GLY A 43 -11.89 -14.13 1.28
C GLY A 43 -10.74 -13.95 0.29
N ARG A 44 -10.85 -14.56 -0.90
CA ARG A 44 -9.82 -14.43 -1.95
C ARG A 44 -9.72 -13.03 -2.53
N ILE A 45 -10.83 -12.30 -2.67
CA ILE A 45 -10.80 -10.92 -3.17
C ILE A 45 -10.05 -10.01 -2.20
N LYS A 46 -10.27 -10.15 -0.89
CA LYS A 46 -9.59 -9.36 0.15
C LYS A 46 -8.09 -9.63 0.18
N ILE A 47 -7.70 -10.91 0.17
CA ILE A 47 -6.28 -11.32 0.16
C ILE A 47 -5.56 -10.77 -1.08
N LEU A 48 -6.20 -10.84 -2.25
CA LEU A 48 -5.62 -10.32 -3.49
C LEU A 48 -5.51 -8.78 -3.51
N GLN A 49 -6.39 -8.06 -2.81
CA GLN A 49 -6.30 -6.61 -2.66
C GLN A 49 -5.17 -6.21 -1.71
N GLU A 50 -5.05 -6.87 -0.55
CA GLU A 50 -3.97 -6.64 0.41
C GLU A 50 -2.60 -6.93 -0.20
N GLU A 51 -2.48 -8.00 -0.98
CA GLU A 51 -1.25 -8.34 -1.70
C GLU A 51 -0.87 -7.26 -2.72
N ARG A 52 -1.86 -6.75 -3.49
CA ARG A 52 -1.63 -5.65 -4.44
C ARG A 52 -1.17 -4.38 -3.76
N LEU A 53 -1.80 -3.99 -2.65
CA LEU A 53 -1.42 -2.81 -1.87
C LEU A 53 -0.01 -2.97 -1.27
N HIS A 54 0.30 -4.15 -0.75
CA HIS A 54 1.64 -4.43 -0.22
C HIS A 54 2.71 -4.29 -1.32
N ILE A 55 2.47 -4.84 -2.50
CA ILE A 55 3.40 -4.77 -3.63
C ILE A 55 3.59 -3.31 -4.07
N GLN A 56 2.52 -2.52 -4.14
CA GLN A 56 2.58 -1.10 -4.50
C GLN A 56 3.36 -0.30 -3.46
N LYS A 57 3.06 -0.46 -2.16
CA LYS A 57 3.81 0.18 -1.06
C LYS A 57 5.30 -0.12 -1.19
N LYS A 58 5.64 -1.41 -1.34
CA LYS A 58 7.04 -1.85 -1.45
C LYS A 58 7.74 -1.28 -2.68
N THR A 59 7.05 -1.23 -3.81
CA THR A 59 7.60 -0.68 -5.07
C THR A 59 7.85 0.82 -4.93
N PHE A 60 6.90 1.55 -4.36
CA PHE A 60 7.03 2.98 -4.13
C PHE A 60 8.13 3.32 -3.11
N THR A 61 8.20 2.60 -1.98
CA THR A 61 9.29 2.78 -0.99
C THR A 61 10.66 2.57 -1.62
N LYS A 62 10.84 1.48 -2.39
CA LYS A 62 12.12 1.22 -3.09
C LYS A 62 12.45 2.33 -4.08
N TRP A 63 11.44 2.78 -4.82
CA TRP A 63 11.63 3.85 -5.78
C TRP A 63 12.03 5.16 -5.09
N MET A 64 11.36 5.57 -4.02
CA MET A 64 11.74 6.74 -3.22
C MET A 64 13.18 6.63 -2.72
N ASN A 65 13.54 5.47 -2.16
CA ASN A 65 14.88 5.22 -1.64
C ASN A 65 15.96 5.30 -2.73
N SER A 66 15.65 4.97 -3.99
CA SER A 66 16.60 5.13 -5.10
C SER A 66 17.01 6.59 -5.36
N PHE A 67 16.14 7.55 -5.01
CA PHE A 67 16.48 8.98 -5.06
C PHE A 67 17.09 9.45 -3.74
N LEU A 68 16.48 9.08 -2.61
CA LEU A 68 16.86 9.55 -1.29
C LEU A 68 18.23 9.04 -0.81
N GLN A 69 18.69 7.88 -1.30
CA GLN A 69 20.04 7.39 -1.04
C GLN A 69 21.12 8.41 -1.41
N LYS A 70 20.93 9.18 -2.49
CA LYS A 70 21.86 10.24 -2.90
C LYS A 70 21.97 11.36 -1.86
N ALA A 71 20.93 11.54 -1.05
CA ALA A 71 20.87 12.52 0.03
C ALA A 71 21.18 11.91 1.41
N ARG A 72 21.63 10.64 1.47
CA ARG A 72 21.80 9.86 2.73
C ARG A 72 20.53 9.82 3.58
N MET A 73 19.37 9.74 2.92
CA MET A 73 18.07 9.58 3.55
C MET A 73 17.46 8.26 3.09
N GLU A 74 16.68 7.62 3.95
CA GLU A 74 15.94 6.42 3.62
C GLU A 74 14.55 6.47 4.25
N VAL A 75 13.64 5.70 3.68
CA VAL A 75 12.27 5.52 4.14
C VAL A 75 12.04 4.03 4.39
N GLU A 76 11.63 3.72 5.61
CA GLU A 76 11.22 2.38 6.03
C GLU A 76 9.69 2.29 6.09
N ASP A 77 9.05 3.26 6.75
CA ASP A 77 7.60 3.36 6.79
C ASP A 77 7.11 4.70 6.22
N LEU A 78 6.40 4.62 5.09
CA LEU A 78 5.90 5.79 4.37
C LEU A 78 5.04 6.73 5.23
N PHE A 79 4.26 6.20 6.18
CA PHE A 79 3.33 7.03 6.97
C PHE A 79 4.05 7.82 8.06
N THR A 80 5.04 7.21 8.71
CA THR A 80 5.80 7.89 9.77
C THR A 80 6.90 8.78 9.18
N ASP A 81 7.57 8.31 8.13
CA ASP A 81 8.74 8.97 7.56
C ASP A 81 8.40 10.17 6.67
N LEU A 82 7.21 10.20 6.08
CA LEU A 82 6.75 11.33 5.26
C LEU A 82 5.93 12.35 6.06
N ALA A 83 5.56 12.03 7.31
CA ALA A 83 4.70 12.88 8.15
C ALA A 83 5.27 14.27 8.47
N ASP A 84 6.60 14.42 8.43
CA ASP A 84 7.26 15.70 8.70
C ASP A 84 7.47 16.57 7.44
N GLY A 85 7.18 16.02 6.26
CA GLY A 85 7.33 16.66 4.95
C GLY A 85 8.78 16.87 4.49
N LYS A 86 9.81 16.49 5.27
CA LYS A 86 11.21 16.79 4.93
C LYS A 86 11.75 15.87 3.84
N LYS A 87 11.52 14.56 3.99
CA LYS A 87 11.87 13.56 2.97
C LYS A 87 11.13 13.82 1.67
N LEU A 88 9.88 14.27 1.76
CA LEU A 88 9.05 14.67 0.63
C LEU A 88 9.64 15.86 -0.14
N LEU A 89 9.98 16.96 0.55
CA LEU A 89 10.63 18.12 -0.07
C LEU A 89 11.94 17.73 -0.79
N LYS A 90 12.77 16.92 -0.14
CA LYS A 90 14.04 16.48 -0.72
C LYS A 90 13.83 15.59 -1.94
N LEU A 91 12.86 14.68 -1.89
CA LEU A 91 12.50 13.86 -3.04
C LEU A 91 12.11 14.76 -4.22
N LEU A 92 11.21 15.72 -4.03
CA LEU A 92 10.76 16.64 -5.08
C LEU A 92 11.89 17.47 -5.67
N GLU A 93 12.84 17.92 -4.84
CA GLU A 93 14.03 18.65 -5.28
C GLU A 93 14.90 17.79 -6.21
N ILE A 94 15.12 16.52 -5.89
CA ILE A 94 15.92 15.59 -6.71
C ILE A 94 15.20 15.26 -8.01
N ILE A 95 13.90 15.01 -7.92
CA ILE A 95 13.02 14.64 -9.03
C ILE A 95 12.90 15.78 -10.05
N SER A 96 12.66 17.00 -9.57
CA SER A 96 12.46 18.17 -10.44
C SER A 96 13.78 18.79 -10.91
N GLY A 97 14.88 18.53 -10.20
CA GLY A 97 16.15 19.23 -10.41
C GLY A 97 16.13 20.69 -9.95
N GLU A 98 15.06 21.16 -9.30
CA GLU A 98 14.90 22.52 -8.80
C GLU A 98 15.01 22.58 -7.27
N LYS A 99 15.59 23.66 -6.72
CA LYS A 99 15.68 23.85 -5.27
C LYS A 99 14.35 24.31 -4.69
N LEU A 100 13.69 23.48 -3.87
CA LEU A 100 12.44 23.82 -3.16
C LEU A 100 12.63 24.67 -1.87
N GLY A 101 13.84 25.13 -1.57
CA GLY A 101 14.15 25.84 -0.34
C GLY A 101 14.37 24.90 0.86
N LYS A 102 14.87 25.45 1.98
CA LYS A 102 15.21 24.64 3.16
C LYS A 102 13.94 24.24 3.93
N PRO A 103 13.81 22.96 4.37
CA PRO A 103 12.72 22.54 5.23
C PRO A 103 12.77 23.26 6.59
N ASN A 104 11.60 23.47 7.19
CA ASN A 104 11.48 23.96 8.56
C ASN A 104 11.91 22.85 9.54
N ASN A 105 12.83 23.18 10.44
CA ASN A 105 13.39 22.24 11.42
C ASN A 105 12.67 22.23 12.77
N GLY A 106 11.65 23.07 12.95
CA GLY A 106 10.89 23.12 14.19
C GLY A 106 10.14 21.81 14.47
N LYS A 107 10.01 21.47 15.75
CA LYS A 107 9.43 20.19 16.20
C LYS A 107 7.91 20.21 16.33
N MET A 108 7.31 21.41 16.34
CA MET A 108 5.86 21.59 16.47
C MET A 108 5.11 21.10 15.24
N ARG A 109 3.85 20.69 15.45
CA ARG A 109 2.96 20.23 14.37
C ARG A 109 2.82 21.24 13.23
N VAL A 110 2.78 22.54 13.56
CA VAL A 110 2.68 23.61 12.55
C VAL A 110 3.83 23.58 11.55
N HIS A 111 5.06 23.30 11.98
CA HIS A 111 6.23 23.25 11.10
C HIS A 111 6.23 22.03 10.18
N LYS A 112 5.76 20.87 10.70
CA LYS A 112 5.57 19.66 9.88
C LYS A 112 4.54 19.91 8.79
N VAL A 113 3.39 20.49 9.16
CA VAL A 113 2.33 20.87 8.22
C VAL A 113 2.84 21.86 7.18
N GLU A 114 3.64 22.85 7.58
CA GLU A 114 4.23 23.82 6.65
C GLU A 114 5.12 23.15 5.58
N ASN A 115 5.97 22.19 5.97
CA ASN A 115 6.82 21.45 5.04
C ASN A 115 6.00 20.62 4.04
N VAL A 116 4.95 19.96 4.53
CA VAL A 116 4.02 19.20 3.67
C VAL A 116 3.30 20.15 2.71
N ASN A 117 2.77 21.27 3.19
CA ASN A 117 2.08 22.27 2.37
C ASN A 117 2.99 22.83 1.26
N LYS A 118 4.26 23.10 1.57
CA LYS A 118 5.26 23.53 0.57
C LYS A 118 5.45 22.48 -0.52
N SER A 119 5.56 21.21 -0.14
CA SER A 119 5.68 20.10 -1.08
C SER A 119 4.47 20.01 -2.01
N LEU A 120 3.28 20.10 -1.43
CA LEU A 120 2.02 20.06 -2.17
C LEU A 120 1.89 21.27 -3.12
N ALA A 121 2.21 22.48 -2.67
CA ALA A 121 2.17 23.69 -3.50
C ALA A 121 3.12 23.59 -4.71
N PHE A 122 4.31 23.02 -4.52
CA PHE A 122 5.25 22.76 -5.61
C PHE A 122 4.68 21.77 -6.63
N LEU A 123 4.13 20.65 -6.15
CA LEU A 123 3.48 19.65 -6.99
C LEU A 123 2.34 20.25 -7.80
N HIS A 124 1.49 21.07 -7.19
CA HIS A 124 0.39 21.77 -7.86
C HIS A 124 0.87 22.66 -9.01
N THR A 125 1.94 23.41 -8.78
CA THR A 125 2.52 24.32 -9.80
C THR A 125 3.12 23.55 -10.97
N LYS A 126 3.73 22.39 -10.70
CA LYS A 126 4.49 21.62 -11.68
C LYS A 126 3.73 20.46 -12.30
N ARG A 127 2.41 20.34 -12.04
CA ARG A 127 1.58 19.24 -12.56
C ARG A 127 1.74 19.03 -14.07
N GLY A 128 1.82 20.08 -14.87
CA GLY A 128 2.03 19.95 -16.32
C GLY A 128 3.34 19.25 -16.71
N LEU A 129 4.42 19.49 -15.96
CA LEU A 129 5.74 18.87 -16.15
C LEU A 129 5.76 17.41 -15.71
N PHE A 130 4.98 17.06 -14.68
CA PHE A 130 4.88 15.71 -14.15
C PHE A 130 3.95 14.81 -14.98
N PHE A 131 2.97 15.38 -15.69
CA PHE A 131 1.99 14.66 -16.50
C PHE A 131 2.48 14.30 -17.92
N SER A 132 3.59 14.85 -18.39
CA SER A 132 4.13 14.60 -19.74
C SER A 132 4.75 13.19 -19.95
N GLY A 133 4.41 12.23 -19.08
CA GLY A 133 4.79 10.81 -19.23
C GLY A 133 5.98 10.35 -18.38
N ALA A 134 6.52 11.20 -17.49
CA ALA A 134 7.82 10.96 -16.85
C ALA A 134 7.82 10.30 -15.45
N TRP A 135 6.67 10.02 -14.81
CA TRP A 135 6.66 9.55 -13.41
C TRP A 135 5.78 8.33 -13.16
N THR A 136 6.38 7.15 -12.96
CA THR A 136 5.65 5.97 -12.46
C THR A 136 6.46 5.13 -11.46
N PRO A 137 5.92 4.90 -10.26
CA PRO A 137 6.25 3.67 -9.51
C PRO A 137 5.08 2.80 -8.99
N ASN A 138 3.79 2.87 -9.33
CA ASN A 138 3.12 3.23 -10.58
C ASN A 138 2.36 4.56 -10.37
N LYS A 139 2.54 5.53 -11.25
CA LYS A 139 2.11 6.96 -11.22
C LYS A 139 2.19 7.75 -9.90
N ALA A 140 3.29 7.53 -9.19
CA ALA A 140 3.56 7.99 -7.82
C ALA A 140 2.54 7.40 -6.82
N PHE A 141 2.24 6.13 -7.06
CA PHE A 141 1.15 5.26 -6.61
C PHE A 141 0.25 5.82 -5.50
N ASP A 142 -0.84 6.51 -5.82
CA ASP A 142 -1.26 7.05 -7.15
C ASP A 142 -1.40 8.58 -7.11
N PHE A 143 -0.71 9.21 -6.16
CA PHE A 143 0.05 10.45 -6.34
C PHE A 143 0.95 10.67 -5.13
N PHE A 144 0.69 10.02 -3.98
CA PHE A 144 1.65 9.93 -2.87
C PHE A 144 1.30 8.87 -1.79
N ILE A 145 0.85 7.66 -2.12
CA ILE A 145 -0.24 6.92 -1.42
C ILE A 145 -1.56 7.32 -2.13
N ASP A 146 -2.57 6.45 -2.22
CA ASP A 146 -3.93 6.84 -2.64
C ASP A 146 -4.67 7.49 -1.45
#